data_AF-A0A935GWC7-F1
#
_entry.id   AF-A0A935GWC7-F1
#
_cell.length_a   1.000
_cell.length_b   1.000
_cell.length_c   1.000
_cell.angle_alpha   90.00
_cell.angle_beta   90.00
_cell.angle_gamma   90.00
#
_symmetry.space_group_name_H-M   'P 1'
#
loop_
_entity.id
_entity.type
_entity.pdbx_description
1 polymer ?
#
loop_
_entity_poly.entity_id
_entity_poly.type
_entity_poly.pdbx_seq_one_letter_code
_entity_poly.pdbx_strand_id
1 'polypeptide(L)'
;MHSIRFNRPVILTCHAVKRMGERNITQDELLAVIDTGDTRFKDATHLWAYKHLDGRSDNLICAVLVLETVVVVKTVMHTFTLEA
;
A
#
# COMPACT_ATOMS: atom_id res chain seq x y z
N MET A 1 4.44 -10.82 -6.11
CA MET A 1 4.06 -9.56 -6.75
C MET A 1 5.32 -8.73 -7.05
N HIS A 2 5.28 -7.84 -8.04
CA HIS A 2 6.41 -6.97 -8.39
C HIS A 2 5.89 -5.54 -8.65
N SER A 3 6.54 -4.54 -8.05
CA SER A 3 6.21 -3.12 -8.23
C SER A 3 6.97 -2.56 -9.42
N ILE A 4 6.26 -1.95 -10.36
CA ILE A 4 6.86 -1.27 -11.51
C ILE A 4 7.50 0.05 -11.05
N ARG A 5 6.84 0.78 -10.15
CA ARG A 5 7.32 2.09 -9.67
C ARG A 5 8.67 2.01 -8.96
N PHE A 6 8.84 1.01 -8.10
CA PHE A 6 10.07 0.82 -7.34
C PHE A 6 11.05 -0.15 -8.01
N ASN A 7 10.63 -0.80 -9.10
CA ASN A 7 11.36 -1.86 -9.80
C ASN A 7 11.92 -2.92 -8.84
N ARG A 8 11.06 -3.41 -7.93
CA ARG A 8 11.40 -4.30 -6.82
C ARG A 8 10.28 -5.32 -6.59
N PRO A 9 10.60 -6.54 -6.13
CA PRO A 9 9.57 -7.48 -5.69
C PRO A 9 8.82 -6.92 -4.47
N VAL A 10 7.53 -7.23 -4.37
CA VAL A 10 6.67 -6.81 -3.25
C VAL A 10 6.42 -8.02 -2.34
N ILE A 11 6.71 -7.86 -1.05
CA ILE A 11 6.50 -8.87 -0.01
C ILE A 11 5.45 -8.37 0.98
N LEU A 12 4.46 -9.22 1.24
CA LEU A 12 3.42 -8.97 2.24
C LEU A 12 3.81 -9.60 3.57
N THR A 13 3.73 -8.82 4.64
CA THR A 13 3.80 -9.38 6.00
C THR A 13 2.50 -10.11 6.34
N CYS A 14 2.52 -11.05 7.28
CA CYS A 14 1.32 -11.72 7.78
C CYS A 14 0.25 -10.72 8.26
N HIS A 15 0.69 -9.62 8.86
CA HIS A 15 -0.22 -8.55 9.30
C HIS A 15 -0.90 -7.87 8.11
N ALA A 16 -0.15 -7.51 7.06
CA ALA A 16 -0.72 -6.92 5.86
C ALA A 16 -1.71 -7.85 5.16
N VAL A 17 -1.39 -9.15 5.02
CA VAL A 17 -2.30 -10.15 4.44
C VAL A 17 -3.61 -10.21 5.23
N LYS A 18 -3.54 -10.23 6.57
CA LYS A 18 -4.74 -10.21 7.42
C LYS A 18 -5.58 -8.95 7.18
N ARG A 19 -4.95 -7.76 7.13
CA ARG A 19 -5.65 -6.49 6.87
C ARG A 19 -6.30 -6.44 5.49
N MET A 20 -5.63 -6.98 4.47
CA MET A 20 -6.20 -7.10 3.14
C MET A 20 -7.45 -8.00 3.14
N GLY A 21 -7.38 -9.15 3.81
CA GLY A 21 -8.50 -10.09 3.92
C GLY A 21 -9.72 -9.48 4.63
N GLU A 22 -9.52 -8.72 5.72
CA GLU A 22 -10.59 -8.05 6.47
C GLU A 22 -11.44 -7.10 5.62
N ARG A 23 -10.88 -6.59 4.51
CA ARG A 23 -11.55 -5.63 3.63
C ARG A 23 -11.71 -6.13 2.20
N ASN A 24 -11.38 -7.39 1.90
CA ASN A 24 -11.39 -7.91 0.53
C ASN A 24 -10.56 -7.03 -0.43
N ILE A 25 -9.36 -6.63 0.00
CA ILE A 25 -8.38 -5.94 -0.84
C ILE A 25 -7.57 -7.01 -1.58
N THR A 26 -7.64 -6.97 -2.89
CA THR A 26 -6.92 -7.87 -3.78
C THR A 26 -5.46 -7.44 -3.93
N GLN A 27 -4.64 -8.36 -4.43
CA GLN A 27 -3.24 -8.07 -4.75
C GLN A 27 -3.12 -7.02 -5.87
N ASP A 28 -4.04 -7.03 -6.84
CA ASP A 28 -4.05 -6.08 -7.95
C ASP A 28 -4.42 -4.66 -7.49
N GLU A 29 -5.41 -4.52 -6.61
CA GLU A 29 -5.75 -3.24 -6.00
C GLU A 29 -4.57 -2.68 -5.18
N LEU A 30 -3.90 -3.54 -4.40
CA LEU A 30 -2.72 -3.12 -3.64
C LEU A 30 -1.56 -2.71 -4.57
N LEU A 31 -1.31 -3.45 -5.65
CA LEU A 31 -0.32 -3.06 -6.64
C LEU A 31 -0.66 -1.72 -7.30
N ALA A 32 -1.93 -1.48 -7.62
CA ALA A 32 -2.37 -0.19 -8.13
C ALA A 32 -2.08 0.94 -7.13
N VAL A 33 -2.33 0.73 -5.83
CA VAL A 33 -1.99 1.70 -4.77
C VAL A 33 -0.48 1.96 -4.71
N ILE A 34 0.35 0.91 -4.76
CA ILE A 34 1.81 1.02 -4.67
C ILE A 34 2.39 1.75 -5.91
N ASP A 35 1.97 1.35 -7.10
CA ASP A 35 2.60 1.80 -8.35
C ASP A 35 2.04 3.13 -8.87
N THR A 36 0.76 3.41 -8.63
CA THR A 36 0.08 4.59 -9.22
C THR A 36 -0.54 5.51 -8.18
N GLY A 37 -0.51 5.14 -6.90
CA GLY A 37 -0.96 6.01 -5.82
C GLY A 37 0.01 7.13 -5.51
N ASP A 38 -0.45 8.13 -4.77
CA ASP A 38 0.41 9.15 -4.22
C ASP A 38 1.29 8.58 -3.11
N THR A 39 2.45 9.20 -2.88
CA THR A 39 3.38 8.76 -1.83
C THR A 39 3.77 9.86 -0.89
N ARG A 40 3.80 9.53 0.41
CA ARG A 40 4.38 10.37 1.46
C ARG A 40 5.54 9.63 2.08
N PHE A 41 6.74 10.20 2.01
CA PHE A 41 7.93 9.62 2.64
C PHE A 41 8.04 10.12 4.07
N LYS A 42 8.24 9.19 5.01
CA LYS A 42 8.65 9.51 6.38
C LYS A 42 10.16 9.76 6.43
N ASP A 43 10.90 8.91 5.73
CA ASP A 43 12.36 8.93 5.62
C ASP A 43 12.80 8.25 4.31
N ALA A 44 14.09 7.97 4.16
CA ALA A 44 14.66 7.42 2.92
C ALA A 44 14.10 6.03 2.55
N THR A 45 13.57 5.25 3.51
CA THR A 45 13.08 3.90 3.27
C THR A 45 11.60 3.73 3.63
N HIS A 46 11.07 4.49 4.58
CA HIS A 46 9.69 4.40 5.02
C HIS A 46 8.79 5.38 4.29
N LEU A 47 7.69 4.86 3.75
CA LEU A 47 6.69 5.68 3.08
C LEU A 47 5.28 5.11 3.23
N TRP A 48 4.32 5.96 2.96
CA TRP A 48 2.93 5.61 2.71
C TRP A 48 2.67 5.74 1.21
N ALA A 49 2.03 4.74 0.61
CA ALA A 49 1.45 4.85 -0.72
C ALA A 49 -0.07 4.79 -0.57
N TYR A 50 -0.80 5.74 -1.14
CA TYR A 50 -2.25 5.82 -0.98
C TYR A 50 -2.95 6.17 -2.27
N LYS A 51 -4.15 5.63 -2.46
CA LYS A 51 -4.93 5.84 -3.68
C LYS A 51 -6.42 5.70 -3.40
N HIS A 52 -7.22 6.54 -4.05
CA HIS A 52 -8.66 6.33 -4.17
C HIS A 52 -8.97 5.23 -5.20
N LEU A 53 -9.68 4.19 -4.78
CA LEU A 53 -10.18 3.10 -5.59
C LEU A 53 -11.69 3.23 -5.74
N ASP A 54 -12.14 3.34 -6.99
CA ASP A 54 -13.57 3.42 -7.30
C ASP A 54 -14.29 2.10 -7.01
N GLY A 55 -15.59 2.17 -6.70
CA GLY A 55 -16.43 1.00 -6.50
C GLY A 55 -16.33 0.35 -5.11
N ARG A 56 -15.63 1.00 -4.17
CA ARG A 56 -15.49 0.53 -2.77
C ARG A 56 -16.05 1.54 -1.77
N SER A 57 -16.58 1.04 -0.65
CA SER A 57 -17.06 1.88 0.47
C SER A 57 -15.92 2.46 1.31
N ASP A 58 -14.74 1.83 1.28
CA ASP A 58 -13.49 2.29 1.85
C ASP A 58 -12.55 2.78 0.74
N ASN A 59 -13.04 3.73 -0.06
CA ASN A 59 -12.40 4.13 -1.32
C ASN A 59 -10.95 4.59 -1.17
N LEU A 60 -10.50 5.12 -0.02
CA LEU A 60 -9.09 5.46 0.18
C LEU A 60 -8.31 4.33 0.86
N ILE A 61 -7.44 3.67 0.10
CA ILE A 61 -6.51 2.66 0.61
C ILE A 61 -5.13 3.27 0.80
N CYS A 62 -4.51 2.98 1.95
CA CYS A 62 -3.16 3.43 2.27
C CYS A 62 -2.28 2.24 2.70
N ALA A 63 -1.20 1.98 1.98
CA ALA A 63 -0.22 0.96 2.28
C ALA A 63 1.00 1.59 2.97
N VAL A 64 1.41 1.01 4.11
CA VAL A 64 2.64 1.38 4.80
C VAL A 64 3.77 0.50 4.28
N LEU A 65 4.75 1.13 3.64
CA LEU A 65 5.83 0.48 2.92
C LEU A 65 7.18 0.73 3.59
N VAL A 66 8.07 -0.26 3.46
CA VAL A 66 9.51 -0.10 3.69
C VAL A 66 10.25 -0.51 2.43
N LEU A 67 11.08 0.39 1.90
CA LEU A 67 11.89 0.20 0.71
C LEU A 67 13.29 -0.28 1.09
N GLU A 68 13.55 -1.55 0.83
CA GLU A 68 14.88 -2.18 0.94
C GLU A 68 15.24 -2.80 -0.42
N THR A 69 15.92 -3.94 -0.48
CA THR A 69 16.06 -4.70 -1.74
C THR A 69 14.71 -5.16 -2.30
N VAL A 70 13.66 -5.11 -1.48
CA VAL A 70 12.26 -5.43 -1.80
C VAL A 70 11.34 -4.31 -1.27
N VAL A 71 10.09 -4.28 -1.72
CA VAL A 71 9.03 -3.45 -1.14
C VAL A 71 8.30 -4.28 -0.08
N VAL A 72 8.51 -3.97 1.19
CA VAL A 72 7.83 -4.65 2.30
C VAL A 72 6.56 -3.91 2.66
N VAL A 73 5.41 -4.58 2.55
CA VAL A 73 4.11 -4.05 3.00
C VAL A 73 3.89 -4.44 4.45
N LYS A 74 4.03 -3.47 5.36
CA LYS A 74 3.86 -3.70 6.80
C LYS A 74 2.40 -3.78 7.21
N THR A 75 1.57 -2.93 6.63
CA THR A 75 0.13 -2.91 6.90
C THR A 75 -0.60 -2.17 5.79
N VAL A 76 -1.91 -2.37 5.72
CA VAL A 76 -2.84 -1.61 4.88
C VAL A 76 -3.87 -0.97 5.80
N MET A 77 -3.97 0.36 5.75
CA MET A 77 -4.85 1.17 6.57
C MET A 77 -6.10 1.56 5.78
N HIS A 78 -7.19 1.75 6.52
CA HIS A 78 -8.44 2.34 6.04
C HIS A 78 -8.69 3.67 6.74
N THR A 79 -9.48 4.56 6.12
CA THR A 79 -9.82 5.89 6.69
C THR A 79 -8.58 6.74 6.97
N PHE A 80 -7.54 6.60 6.14
CA PHE A 80 -6.39 7.48 6.23
C PHE A 80 -6.80 8.88 5.74
N THR A 81 -6.92 9.84 6.64
CA THR A 81 -7.07 11.25 6.28
C THR A 81 -5.69 11.86 6.15
N LEU A 82 -5.42 12.51 5.03
CA LEU A 82 -4.27 13.40 4.93
C LEU A 82 -4.51 14.55 5.92
N GLU A 83 -3.71 14.63 6.98
CA GLU A 83 -3.64 15.85 7.79
C GLU A 83 -3.17 16.99 6.88
N ALA A 84 -3.96 18.06 6.83
CA ALA A 84 -3.77 19.24 5.98
C ALA A 84 -2.57 20.08 6.39
#